data_AF-A0A5E9D0H7-F1
#
_entry.id   AF-A0A5E9D0H7-F1
#
_cell.length_a   1.000
_cell.length_b   1.000
_cell.length_c   1.000
_cell.angle_alpha   90.00
_cell.angle_beta   90.00
_cell.angle_gamma   90.00
#
_symmetry.space_group_name_H-M   'P 1'
#
loop_
_entity.id
_entity.type
_entity.pdbx_description
1 polymer ?
#
loop_
_entity_poly.entity_id
_entity_poly.type
_entity_poly.pdbx_seq_one_letter_code
_entity_poly.pdbx_strand_id
1 'polypeptide(L)'
;MAEALQVLFDSMRFPPGVDEKRAIFGYMTALNGFTIDAIEAGIRKFLRGECEGVNPKYCPHPPELAGIIRNAVVPSRTVQHHLPKPEHNWLPGERERMRLKMPMWRYAQECGLMDQLDAANRAGFGAMVVLAQKWGISVPEELLINSDQTERDWRLAGNRARAAMEANQPPFMRRRPLQSME
;
A
#
# COMPACT_ATOMS: atom_id res chain seq x y z
N MET A 1 20.16 -12.49 -27.85
CA MET A 1 19.25 -11.45 -28.40
C MET A 1 18.79 -11.80 -29.81
N ALA A 2 19.70 -12.02 -30.77
CA ALA A 2 19.35 -12.42 -32.13
C ALA A 2 18.55 -13.73 -32.18
N GLU A 3 18.94 -14.74 -31.40
CA GLU A 3 18.24 -16.04 -31.32
C GLU A 3 16.79 -15.90 -30.82
N ALA A 4 16.57 -15.10 -29.77
CA ALA A 4 15.22 -14.88 -29.23
C ALA A 4 14.30 -14.18 -30.25
N LEU A 5 14.82 -13.20 -31.00
CA LEU A 5 14.09 -12.52 -32.06
C LEU A 5 13.84 -13.43 -33.28
N GLN A 6 14.74 -14.36 -33.57
CA GLN A 6 14.56 -15.33 -34.64
C GLN A 6 13.29 -16.16 -34.43
N VAL A 7 13.03 -16.60 -33.19
CA VAL A 7 11.79 -17.33 -32.83
C VAL A 7 10.54 -16.50 -33.19
N LEU A 8 10.56 -15.19 -32.95
CA LEU A 8 9.44 -14.30 -33.27
C LEU A 8 9.27 -14.14 -34.79
N PHE A 9 10.36 -13.98 -35.53
CA PHE A 9 10.34 -13.79 -36.99
C PHE A 9 10.01 -15.07 -37.76
N ASP A 10 10.39 -16.24 -37.24
CA ASP A 10 10.02 -17.53 -37.82
C ASP A 10 8.53 -17.85 -37.59
N SER A 11 8.00 -17.40 -36.45
CA SER A 11 6.62 -17.68 -36.06
C SER A 11 5.61 -16.77 -36.76
N MET A 12 6.01 -15.58 -37.21
CA MET A 12 5.06 -14.56 -37.69
C MET A 12 5.55 -13.73 -38.85
N ARG A 13 4.59 -13.24 -39.65
CA ARG A 13 4.87 -12.37 -40.80
C ARG A 13 4.93 -10.90 -40.40
N PHE A 14 5.78 -10.15 -41.08
CA PHE A 14 5.77 -8.68 -41.01
C PHE A 14 4.49 -8.11 -41.64
N PRO A 15 4.00 -6.95 -41.16
CA PRO A 15 2.92 -6.22 -41.82
C PRO A 15 3.27 -5.87 -43.27
N PRO A 16 2.28 -5.79 -44.18
CA PRO A 16 2.52 -5.44 -45.57
C PRO A 16 3.13 -4.04 -45.70
N GLY A 17 4.16 -3.90 -46.54
CA GLY A 17 4.85 -2.62 -46.77
C GLY A 17 6.00 -2.32 -45.81
N VAL A 18 6.35 -3.24 -44.91
CA VAL A 18 7.49 -3.10 -44.00
C VAL A 18 8.76 -3.69 -44.64
N ASP A 19 9.84 -2.91 -44.67
CA ASP A 19 11.17 -3.41 -45.04
C ASP A 19 11.76 -4.21 -43.87
N GLU A 20 11.90 -5.52 -44.06
CA GLU A 20 12.37 -6.48 -43.05
C GLU A 20 13.72 -6.07 -42.47
N LYS A 21 14.66 -5.57 -43.29
CA LYS A 21 16.00 -5.19 -42.82
C LYS A 21 15.95 -3.98 -41.89
N ARG A 22 15.12 -2.99 -42.23
CA ARG A 22 14.89 -1.81 -41.37
C ARG A 22 14.14 -2.18 -40.11
N ALA A 23 13.18 -3.10 -40.19
CA ALA A 23 12.43 -3.58 -39.04
C ALA A 23 13.36 -4.27 -38.03
N ILE A 24 14.21 -5.20 -38.49
CA ILE A 24 15.18 -5.90 -37.65
C ILE A 24 16.08 -4.91 -36.90
N PHE A 25 16.62 -3.90 -37.59
CA PHE A 25 17.42 -2.86 -36.95
C PHE A 25 16.62 -2.07 -35.90
N GLY A 26 15.34 -1.78 -36.18
CA GLY A 26 14.42 -1.17 -35.24
C GLY A 26 14.24 -2.00 -33.97
N TYR A 27 14.10 -3.32 -34.07
CA TYR A 27 14.03 -4.20 -32.89
C TYR A 27 15.34 -4.21 -32.10
N MET A 28 16.49 -4.31 -32.77
CA MET A 28 17.79 -4.27 -32.07
C MET A 28 17.96 -2.96 -31.29
N THR A 29 17.49 -1.84 -31.85
CA THR A 29 17.55 -0.53 -31.20
C THR A 29 16.56 -0.43 -30.03
N ALA A 30 15.30 -0.81 -30.25
CA ALA A 30 14.24 -0.71 -29.23
C ALA A 30 14.44 -1.66 -28.04
N LEU A 31 15.10 -2.80 -28.29
CA LEU A 31 15.39 -3.81 -27.28
C LEU A 31 16.78 -3.67 -26.65
N ASN A 32 17.52 -2.64 -27.04
CA ASN A 32 18.81 -2.35 -26.43
C ASN A 32 18.64 -2.04 -24.94
N GLY A 33 19.40 -2.73 -24.09
CA GLY A 33 19.32 -2.62 -22.63
C GLY A 33 18.42 -3.64 -21.93
N PHE A 34 17.67 -4.48 -22.65
CA PHE A 34 16.96 -5.61 -22.04
C PHE A 34 17.84 -6.86 -22.00
N THR A 35 17.68 -7.67 -20.94
CA THR A 35 18.36 -8.97 -20.84
C THR A 35 17.76 -9.97 -21.84
N ILE A 36 18.50 -11.03 -22.16
CA ILE A 36 18.02 -12.06 -23.11
C ILE A 36 16.78 -12.76 -22.53
N ASP A 37 16.80 -13.12 -21.25
CA ASP A 37 15.68 -13.75 -20.55
C ASP A 37 14.41 -12.88 -20.59
N ALA A 38 14.58 -11.56 -20.47
CA ALA A 38 13.50 -10.60 -20.56
C ALA A 38 12.83 -10.59 -21.93
N ILE A 39 13.66 -10.60 -22.98
CA ILE A 39 13.19 -10.62 -24.36
C ILE A 39 12.45 -11.93 -24.64
N GLU A 40 12.99 -13.07 -24.22
CA GLU A 40 12.33 -14.37 -24.36
C GLU A 40 10.99 -14.44 -23.62
N ALA A 41 10.94 -13.95 -22.37
CA ALA A 41 9.70 -13.91 -21.60
C ALA A 41 8.63 -13.05 -22.29
N GLY A 42 9.01 -11.87 -22.80
CA GLY A 42 8.11 -11.01 -23.55
C GLY A 42 7.62 -11.63 -24.85
N ILE A 43 8.51 -12.28 -25.62
CA ILE A 43 8.15 -12.97 -26.86
C ILE A 43 7.20 -14.14 -26.58
N ARG A 44 7.48 -14.97 -25.55
CA ARG A 44 6.57 -16.07 -25.16
C ARG A 44 5.20 -15.55 -24.72
N LYS A 45 5.15 -14.47 -23.93
CA LYS A 45 3.89 -13.83 -23.50
C LYS A 45 3.08 -13.32 -24.70
N PHE A 46 3.77 -12.73 -25.67
CA PHE A 46 3.14 -12.28 -26.91
C PHE A 46 2.61 -13.45 -27.75
N LEU A 47 3.40 -14.50 -27.97
CA LEU A 47 2.98 -15.68 -28.74
C LEU A 47 1.81 -16.46 -28.09
N ARG A 48 1.63 -16.35 -26.76
CA ARG A 48 0.46 -16.90 -26.06
C ARG A 48 -0.81 -16.08 -26.22
N GLY A 49 -0.74 -14.87 -26.78
CA GLY A 49 -1.88 -13.97 -26.90
C GLY A 49 -2.28 -13.29 -25.59
N GLU A 50 -1.40 -13.26 -24.59
CA GLU A 50 -1.66 -12.65 -23.27
C GLU A 50 -1.41 -11.11 -23.27
N CYS A 51 -1.26 -10.50 -24.45
CA CYS A 51 -0.94 -9.08 -24.60
C CYS A 51 -2.15 -8.31 -25.16
N GLU A 52 -2.62 -7.31 -24.42
CA GLU A 52 -3.72 -6.43 -24.86
C GLU A 52 -3.23 -5.36 -25.84
N GLY A 53 -4.07 -4.99 -26.80
CA GLY A 53 -3.82 -3.86 -27.71
C GLY A 53 -2.83 -4.13 -28.85
N VAL A 54 -2.42 -5.38 -29.08
CA VAL A 54 -1.49 -5.76 -30.16
C VAL A 54 -2.15 -6.72 -31.13
N ASN A 55 -1.87 -6.57 -32.43
CA ASN A 55 -2.45 -7.42 -33.45
C ASN A 55 -1.82 -8.83 -33.41
N PRO A 56 -2.60 -9.91 -33.15
CA PRO A 56 -2.05 -11.25 -33.03
C PRO A 56 -1.62 -11.87 -34.37
N LYS A 57 -1.95 -11.24 -35.51
CA LYS A 57 -1.69 -11.77 -36.85
C LYS A 57 -0.32 -11.40 -37.40
N TYR A 58 0.28 -10.33 -36.91
CA TYR A 58 1.53 -9.76 -37.45
C TYR A 58 2.56 -9.53 -36.37
N CYS A 59 3.83 -9.45 -36.78
CA CYS A 59 4.93 -9.07 -35.89
C CYS A 59 4.64 -7.73 -35.20
N PRO A 60 4.72 -7.66 -33.86
CA PRO A 60 4.44 -6.44 -33.11
C PRO A 60 5.47 -5.37 -33.46
N HIS A 61 5.12 -4.10 -33.56
CA HIS A 61 6.11 -3.07 -33.86
C HIS A 61 7.22 -3.02 -32.79
N PRO A 62 8.46 -2.63 -33.12
CA PRO A 62 9.57 -2.56 -32.17
C PRO A 62 9.24 -1.88 -30.82
N PRO A 63 8.57 -0.71 -30.77
CA PRO A 63 8.18 -0.09 -29.49
C PRO A 63 7.09 -0.88 -28.74
N GLU A 64 6.20 -1.58 -29.44
CA GLU A 64 5.16 -2.43 -28.83
C GLU A 64 5.82 -3.62 -28.14
N LEU A 65 6.76 -4.29 -28.81
CA LEU A 65 7.52 -5.40 -28.23
C LEU A 65 8.33 -4.95 -27.00
N ALA A 66 8.99 -3.79 -27.07
CA ALA A 66 9.69 -3.21 -25.92
C ALA A 66 8.73 -2.90 -24.75
N GLY A 67 7.49 -2.52 -25.03
CA GLY A 67 6.44 -2.34 -24.03
C GLY A 67 6.01 -3.66 -23.40
N ILE A 68 5.81 -4.70 -24.21
CA ILE A 68 5.47 -6.05 -23.75
C ILE A 68 6.57 -6.60 -22.84
N ILE A 69 7.84 -6.47 -23.24
CA ILE A 69 8.98 -6.96 -22.44
C ILE A 69 9.07 -6.25 -21.10
N ARG A 70 8.90 -4.91 -21.07
CA ARG A 70 8.82 -4.16 -19.81
C ARG A 70 7.72 -4.70 -18.89
N ASN A 71 6.56 -5.02 -19.45
CA ASN A 71 5.42 -5.54 -18.68
C ASN A 71 5.50 -7.05 -18.37
N ALA A 72 6.41 -7.79 -19.03
CA ALA A 72 6.62 -9.22 -18.80
C ALA A 72 7.67 -9.48 -17.71
N VAL A 73 8.65 -8.59 -17.58
CA VAL A 73 9.81 -8.74 -16.67
C VAL A 73 9.58 -8.08 -15.33
N VAL A 74 8.69 -7.08 -15.25
CA VAL A 74 8.17 -6.66 -13.95
C VAL A 74 7.39 -7.86 -13.44
N PRO A 75 7.88 -8.59 -12.40
CA PRO A 75 7.08 -9.62 -11.78
C PRO A 75 5.80 -8.91 -11.41
N SER A 76 4.68 -9.41 -11.96
CA SER A 76 3.30 -8.96 -11.76
C SER A 76 3.29 -8.12 -10.51
N ARG A 77 3.35 -6.76 -10.64
CA ARG A 77 3.43 -5.82 -9.52
C ARG A 77 2.49 -6.41 -8.50
N THR A 78 3.07 -7.02 -7.45
CA THR A 78 2.44 -8.10 -6.66
C THR A 78 0.96 -7.95 -6.78
N VAL A 79 0.24 -8.89 -7.44
CA VAL A 79 -1.21 -8.95 -7.29
C VAL A 79 -1.38 -8.72 -5.81
N GLN A 80 -1.86 -7.54 -5.45
CA GLN A 80 -2.07 -7.23 -4.05
C GLN A 80 -3.18 -8.23 -3.80
N HIS A 81 -2.82 -9.41 -3.28
CA HIS A 81 -3.73 -10.18 -2.48
C HIS A 81 -4.28 -9.09 -1.59
N HIS A 82 -5.53 -8.71 -1.87
CA HIS A 82 -6.24 -7.75 -1.06
C HIS A 82 -6.20 -8.43 0.28
N LEU A 83 -5.19 -8.10 1.09
CA LEU A 83 -5.11 -8.58 2.45
C LEU A 83 -6.46 -8.15 2.97
N PRO A 84 -7.32 -9.12 3.36
CA PRO A 84 -8.67 -8.78 3.78
C PRO A 84 -8.48 -7.68 4.80
N LYS A 85 -9.04 -6.51 4.51
CA LYS A 85 -8.89 -5.35 5.38
C LYS A 85 -9.27 -5.88 6.77
N PRO A 86 -8.36 -5.84 7.76
CA PRO A 86 -8.61 -6.50 9.03
C PRO A 86 -9.97 -6.03 9.50
N GLU A 87 -10.89 -6.97 9.73
CA GLU A 87 -12.22 -6.66 10.22
C GLU A 87 -12.05 -5.96 11.56
N HIS A 88 -12.12 -4.63 11.52
CA HIS A 88 -11.97 -3.82 12.71
C HIS A 88 -13.33 -3.87 13.38
N ASN A 89 -13.43 -4.66 14.45
CA ASN A 89 -14.59 -4.70 15.32
C ASN A 89 -14.65 -3.39 16.10
N TRP A 90 -15.09 -2.32 15.43
CA TRP A 90 -15.26 -1.00 16.02
C TRP A 90 -16.21 -1.11 17.21
N LEU A 91 -15.74 -0.67 18.37
CA LEU A 91 -16.61 -0.46 19.51
C LEU A 91 -17.59 0.68 19.22
N PRO A 92 -18.80 0.66 19.79
CA PRO A 92 -19.69 1.81 19.76
C PRO A 92 -18.96 3.10 20.19
N GLY A 93 -19.13 4.15 19.38
CA GLY A 93 -18.51 5.47 19.59
C GLY A 93 -17.02 5.56 19.24
N GLU A 94 -16.36 4.48 18.79
CA GLU A 94 -14.90 4.50 18.55
C GLU A 94 -14.49 5.42 17.41
N ARG A 95 -15.31 5.50 16.37
CA ARG A 95 -15.10 6.41 15.24
C ARG A 95 -15.14 7.87 15.70
N GLU A 96 -16.13 8.22 16.52
CA GLU A 96 -16.33 9.56 17.05
C GLU A 96 -15.19 9.94 18.01
N ARG A 97 -14.76 9.00 18.86
CA ARG A 97 -13.57 9.18 19.72
C ARG A 97 -12.31 9.42 18.90
N MET A 98 -12.11 8.69 17.79
CA MET A 98 -10.97 8.91 16.89
C MET A 98 -11.02 10.25 16.18
N ARG A 99 -12.23 10.73 15.81
CA ARG A 99 -12.42 12.08 15.25
C ARG A 99 -12.00 13.19 16.21
N LEU A 100 -12.12 12.97 17.52
CA LEU A 100 -11.60 13.90 18.53
C LEU A 100 -10.11 13.70 18.83
N LYS A 101 -9.69 12.44 19.05
CA LYS A 101 -8.35 12.12 19.52
C LYS A 101 -7.27 12.40 18.48
N MET A 102 -7.53 12.15 17.19
CA MET A 102 -6.53 12.33 16.14
C MET A 102 -6.11 13.79 15.94
N PRO A 103 -7.03 14.77 15.83
CA PRO A 103 -6.66 16.19 15.81
C PRO A 103 -5.92 16.63 17.08
N MET A 104 -6.38 16.22 18.26
CA MET A 104 -5.71 16.54 19.52
C MET A 104 -4.30 15.97 19.60
N TRP A 105 -4.09 14.74 19.11
CA TRP A 105 -2.78 14.10 19.06
C TRP A 105 -1.83 14.84 18.11
N ARG A 106 -2.29 15.23 16.92
CA ARG A 106 -1.47 16.02 15.97
C ARG A 106 -1.06 17.36 16.59
N TYR A 107 -2.02 18.08 17.16
CA TYR A 107 -1.76 19.36 17.83
C TYR A 107 -0.76 19.21 18.99
N ALA A 108 -0.96 18.21 19.84
CA ALA A 108 -0.06 17.94 20.97
C ALA A 108 1.34 17.54 20.52
N GLN A 109 1.47 16.81 19.41
CA GLN A 109 2.76 16.46 18.82
C GLN A 109 3.49 17.69 18.28
N GLU A 110 2.79 18.55 17.55
CA GLU A 110 3.36 19.77 16.95
C GLU A 110 3.77 20.80 18.02
N CYS A 111 3.00 20.93 19.10
CA CYS A 111 3.27 21.88 20.17
C CYS A 111 4.08 21.31 21.34
N GLY A 112 4.45 20.02 21.32
CA GLY A 112 5.15 19.36 22.44
C GLY A 112 4.31 19.24 23.72
N LEU A 113 2.98 19.17 23.61
CA LEU A 113 2.03 19.12 24.73
C LEU A 113 1.48 17.70 25.00
N MET A 114 2.24 16.68 24.61
CA MET A 114 1.83 15.28 24.72
C MET A 114 1.48 14.86 26.15
N ASP A 115 2.16 15.41 27.15
CA ASP A 115 1.89 15.12 28.56
C ASP A 115 0.51 15.63 29.01
N GLN A 116 0.08 16.79 28.50
CA GLN A 116 -1.25 17.34 28.79
C GLN A 116 -2.35 16.49 28.15
N LEU A 117 -2.12 16.01 26.93
CA LEU A 117 -3.03 15.11 26.25
C LEU A 117 -3.16 13.78 26.98
N ASP A 118 -2.05 13.20 27.42
CA ASP A 118 -2.07 11.93 28.15
C ASP A 118 -2.75 12.08 29.52
N ALA A 119 -2.47 13.16 30.25
CA ALA A 119 -3.14 13.46 31.51
C ALA A 119 -4.67 13.59 31.34
N ALA A 120 -5.13 14.33 30.33
CA ALA A 120 -6.56 14.47 30.03
C ALA A 120 -7.19 13.13 29.61
N ASN A 121 -6.51 12.35 28.76
CA ASN A 121 -7.00 11.05 28.30
C ASN A 121 -7.10 10.03 29.45
N ARG A 122 -6.25 10.14 30.48
CA ARG A 122 -6.34 9.33 31.72
C ARG A 122 -7.50 9.78 32.62
N ALA A 123 -7.78 11.07 32.67
CA ALA A 123 -8.82 11.64 33.52
C ALA A 123 -10.24 11.33 33.01
N GLY A 124 -10.44 11.24 31.69
CA GLY A 124 -11.71 10.83 31.07
C GLY A 124 -12.12 11.68 29.88
N PHE A 125 -13.30 11.41 29.33
CA PHE A 125 -13.84 12.13 28.18
C PHE A 125 -14.12 13.60 28.54
N GLY A 126 -14.68 13.88 29.73
CA GLY A 126 -14.92 15.26 30.16
C GLY A 126 -13.65 16.14 30.14
N ALA A 127 -12.51 15.60 30.60
CA ALA A 127 -11.24 16.31 30.56
C ALA A 127 -10.72 16.51 29.12
N MET A 128 -10.95 15.54 28.24
CA MET A 128 -10.62 15.65 26.82
C MET A 128 -11.43 16.75 26.12
N VAL A 129 -12.72 16.90 26.45
CA VAL A 129 -13.57 17.97 25.91
C VAL A 129 -13.07 19.35 26.35
N VAL A 130 -12.78 19.53 27.64
CA VAL A 130 -12.25 20.79 28.17
C VAL A 130 -10.91 21.14 27.49
N LEU A 131 -10.04 20.16 27.32
CA LEU A 131 -8.75 20.36 26.65
C LEU A 131 -8.92 20.69 25.16
N ALA A 132 -9.84 20.01 24.47
CA ALA A 132 -10.15 20.29 23.07
C ALA A 132 -10.66 21.72 22.88
N GLN A 133 -11.57 22.18 23.74
CA GLN A 133 -12.06 23.55 23.73
C GLN A 133 -10.94 24.55 23.97
N LYS A 134 -10.05 24.28 24.93
CA LYS A 134 -8.87 25.12 25.20
C LYS A 134 -7.93 25.23 23.99
N TRP A 135 -7.80 24.16 23.21
CA TRP A 135 -6.97 24.10 22.00
C TRP A 135 -7.70 24.54 20.72
N GLY A 136 -8.97 24.95 20.82
CA GLY A 136 -9.77 25.35 19.65
C GLY A 136 -10.11 24.18 18.71
N ILE A 137 -10.10 22.94 19.21
CA ILE A 137 -10.41 21.74 18.44
C ILE A 137 -11.90 21.42 18.57
N SER A 138 -12.58 21.28 17.44
CA SER A 138 -14.00 20.94 17.39
C SER A 138 -14.26 19.56 18.00
N VAL A 139 -15.21 19.51 18.93
CA VAL A 139 -15.70 18.25 19.51
C VAL A 139 -16.91 17.77 18.69
N PRO A 140 -16.93 16.51 18.24
CA PRO A 140 -18.10 15.94 17.56
C PRO A 140 -19.35 16.01 18.45
N GLU A 141 -20.44 16.56 17.92
CA GLU A 141 -21.70 16.74 18.66
C GLU A 141 -22.28 15.40 19.12
N GLU A 142 -22.04 14.33 18.36
CA GLU A 142 -22.51 12.98 18.65
C GLU A 142 -21.96 12.44 19.99
N LEU A 143 -20.79 12.92 20.43
CA LEU A 143 -20.21 12.58 21.73
C LEU A 143 -20.81 13.38 22.89
N LEU A 144 -21.49 14.49 22.61
CA LEU A 144 -22.10 15.36 23.61
C LEU A 144 -23.55 14.99 23.92
N ILE A 145 -24.23 14.27 23.02
CA ILE A 145 -25.64 13.87 23.16
C ILE A 145 -25.86 12.96 24.38
N ASN A 146 -24.96 12.01 24.64
CA ASN A 146 -25.04 11.06 25.75
C ASN A 146 -23.74 11.06 26.57
N SER A 147 -23.38 12.22 27.12
CA SER A 147 -22.10 12.45 27.82
C SER A 147 -21.75 11.37 28.86
N ASP A 148 -22.71 10.93 29.67
CA ASP A 148 -22.50 9.89 30.70
C ASP A 148 -22.17 8.52 30.11
N GLN A 149 -22.86 8.13 29.03
CA GLN A 149 -22.59 6.87 28.33
C GLN A 149 -21.26 6.95 27.60
N THR A 150 -20.97 8.08 26.95
CA THR A 150 -19.71 8.33 26.26
C THR A 150 -18.52 8.30 27.22
N GLU A 151 -18.65 8.85 28.43
CA GLU A 151 -17.62 8.76 29.48
C GLU A 151 -17.35 7.31 29.89
N ARG A 152 -18.40 6.50 30.09
CA ARG A 152 -18.26 5.07 30.39
C ARG A 152 -17.58 4.31 29.26
N ASP A 153 -18.01 4.52 28.03
CA ASP A 153 -17.46 3.88 26.84
C ASP A 153 -16.00 4.29 26.60
N TRP A 154 -15.65 5.55 26.90
CA TRP A 154 -14.28 6.06 26.84
C TRP A 154 -13.36 5.31 27.79
N ARG A 155 -13.79 5.13 29.05
CA ARG A 155 -13.03 4.37 30.06
C ARG A 155 -12.90 2.90 29.69
N LEU A 156 -13.98 2.27 29.23
CA LEU A 156 -13.97 0.88 28.78
C LEU A 156 -13.01 0.68 27.60
N ALA A 157 -13.05 1.55 26.59
CA ALA A 157 -12.14 1.51 25.45
C ALA A 157 -10.68 1.72 25.89
N GLY A 158 -10.42 2.67 26.77
CA GLY A 158 -9.09 2.93 27.32
C GLY A 158 -8.51 1.75 28.10
N ASN A 159 -9.33 1.09 28.91
CA ASN A 159 -8.94 -0.10 29.67
C ASN A 159 -8.70 -1.30 28.75
N ARG A 160 -9.57 -1.51 27.75
CA ARG A 160 -9.41 -2.59 26.76
C ARG A 160 -8.14 -2.41 25.92
N ALA A 161 -7.84 -1.19 25.49
CA ALA A 161 -6.64 -0.88 24.74
C ALA A 161 -5.37 -1.17 25.56
N ARG A 162 -5.36 -0.82 26.86
CA ARG A 162 -4.26 -1.16 27.77
C ARG A 162 -4.12 -2.66 27.95
N ALA A 163 -5.21 -3.38 28.24
CA ALA A 163 -5.20 -4.83 28.36
C ALA A 163 -4.71 -5.53 27.08
N ALA A 164 -5.08 -5.01 25.91
CA ALA A 164 -4.60 -5.52 24.62
C ALA A 164 -3.10 -5.27 24.41
N MET A 165 -2.58 -4.10 24.80
CA MET A 165 -1.14 -3.81 24.75
C MET A 165 -0.34 -4.66 25.74
N GLU A 166 -0.90 -4.99 26.90
CA GLU A 166 -0.30 -5.91 27.87
C GLU A 166 -0.28 -7.35 27.33
N ALA A 167 -1.39 -7.82 26.76
CA ALA A 167 -1.50 -9.17 26.21
C ALA A 167 -0.62 -9.38 24.97
N ASN A 168 -0.54 -8.40 24.09
CA ASN A 168 0.19 -8.45 22.83
C ASN A 168 1.16 -7.29 22.72
N GLN A 169 2.16 -7.27 23.62
CA GLN A 169 3.15 -6.21 23.64
C GLN A 169 3.88 -6.12 22.29
N PRO A 170 3.91 -4.95 21.64
CA PRO A 170 4.51 -4.80 20.34
C PRO A 170 6.02 -5.09 20.39
N PRO A 171 6.63 -5.59 19.30
CA PRO A 171 7.99 -6.13 19.31
C PRO A 171 9.05 -5.16 19.84
N PHE A 172 8.87 -3.86 19.63
CA PHE A 172 9.79 -2.82 20.09
C PHE A 172 9.67 -2.50 21.60
N MET A 173 8.60 -2.92 22.26
CA MET A 173 8.40 -2.78 23.72
C MET A 173 8.77 -4.06 24.49
N ARG A 174 8.95 -5.19 23.79
CA ARG A 174 9.42 -6.43 24.42
C ARG A 174 10.84 -6.21 24.90
N ARG A 175 11.05 -6.09 26.22
CA ARG A 175 12.40 -6.06 26.80
C ARG A 175 13.12 -7.33 26.35
N ARG A 176 14.23 -7.20 25.60
CA ARG A 176 15.13 -8.33 25.36
C ARG A 176 15.53 -8.90 26.73
N PRO A 177 15.35 -10.20 27.00
CA PRO A 177 16.02 -10.80 28.14
C PRO A 177 17.52 -10.56 27.94
N LEU A 178 18.17 -9.94 28.93
CA LEU A 178 19.62 -9.88 29.01
C LEU A 178 20.09 -11.34 28.99
N GLN A 179 20.68 -11.78 27.89
CA GLN A 179 21.39 -13.05 27.87
C GLN A 179 22.51 -12.91 28.89
N SER A 180 22.37 -13.61 30.02
CA SER A 180 23.47 -13.89 30.92
C SER A 180 24.55 -14.60 30.09
N MET A 181 25.65 -13.89 29.85
CA MET A 181 26.86 -14.52 29.35
C MET A 181 27.45 -15.32 30.50
N GLU A 182 27.26 -16.64 30.46
CA GLU A 182 28.14 -17.61 31.13
C GLU A 182 29.32 -17.93 30.22
#